data_AF-A0A212JAD0-F1
#
_entry.id   AF-A0A212JAD0-F1
#
_cell.length_a   1.000
_cell.length_b   1.000
_cell.length_c   1.000
_cell.angle_alpha   90.00
_cell.angle_beta   90.00
_cell.angle_gamma   90.00
#
_symmetry.space_group_name_H-M   'P 1'
#
loop_
_entity.id
_entity.type
_entity.pdbx_description
1 polymer ?
#
loop_
_entity_poly.entity_id
_entity_poly.type
_entity_poly.pdbx_seq_one_letter_code
_entity_poly.pdbx_strand_id
1 'polypeptide(L)' 'MFRKSLIERRCVIPTTGFFEWGPGEAGKKIKYRFNLPGDRALYLVGMWDKFAGEDVGQ' A
#
# COMPACT_ATOMS: atom_id res chain seq x y z
N MET A 1 3.99 -11.37 13.04
CA MET A 1 2.91 -10.62 12.38
C MET A 1 2.68 -11.03 10.92
N PHE A 2 3.71 -11.25 10.09
CA PHE A 2 3.51 -11.38 8.62
C PHE A 2 3.71 -12.78 8.00
N ARG A 3 4.35 -13.72 8.71
CA ARG A 3 4.73 -15.03 8.15
C ARG A 3 3.57 -15.83 7.54
N LYS A 4 2.43 -15.91 8.26
CA LYS A 4 1.24 -16.63 7.79
C LYS A 4 0.62 -15.93 6.58
N SER A 5 0.45 -14.61 6.66
CA SER A 5 -0.13 -13.81 5.57
C SER A 5 0.71 -13.81 4.30
N LEU A 6 2.03 -13.93 4.41
CA LEU A 6 2.92 -14.06 3.26
C LEU A 6 2.63 -15.34 2.45
N ILE A 7 2.29 -16.44 3.12
CA ILE A 7 2.03 -17.73 2.47
C ILE A 7 0.57 -17.79 1.99
N GLU A 8 -0.36 -17.43 2.87
CA GLU A 8 -1.79 -17.76 2.71
C GLU A 8 -2.66 -16.56 2.29
N ARG A 9 -2.19 -15.32 2.48
CA ARG A 9 -3.04 -14.11 2.40
C ARG A 9 -2.42 -13.01 1.57
N ARG A 10 -1.83 -13.40 0.43
CA ARG A 10 -1.34 -12.47 -0.60
C ARG A 10 -2.52 -11.85 -1.34
N CYS A 11 -2.43 -10.57 -1.65
CA CYS A 11 -3.41 -9.88 -2.47
C CYS A 11 -2.73 -8.93 -3.45
N VAL A 12 -3.48 -8.48 -4.44
CA VAL A 12 -3.09 -7.40 -5.34
C VAL A 12 -3.86 -6.15 -4.92
N ILE A 13 -3.16 -5.05 -4.70
CA ILE A 13 -3.76 -3.76 -4.34
C ILE A 13 -3.82 -2.89 -5.60
N PRO A 14 -5.01 -2.68 -6.20
CA PRO A 14 -5.15 -1.75 -7.32
C PRO A 14 -5.12 -0.31 -6.82
N THR A 15 -4.35 0.54 -7.50
CA THR A 15 -4.35 1.99 -7.27
C THR A 15 -4.14 2.75 -8.58
N THR A 16 -4.35 4.06 -8.59
CA THR A 16 -3.94 4.94 -9.70
C THR A 16 -2.53 5.51 -9.52
N GLY A 17 -1.83 5.09 -8.46
CA GLY A 17 -0.52 5.55 -8.05
C GLY A 17 -0.37 5.65 -6.53
N PHE A 18 0.77 6.09 -6.06
CA PHE A 18 1.00 6.40 -4.64
C PHE A 18 1.80 7.70 -4.51
N PHE A 19 1.85 8.25 -3.31
CA PHE A 19 2.62 9.46 -3.03
C PHE A 19 3.80 9.13 -2.14
N GLU A 20 4.92 9.81 -2.36
CA GLU A 20 6.07 9.78 -1.45
C GLU A 20 6.62 11.19 -1.25
N TRP A 21 7.28 11.42 -0.11
CA TRP A 21 7.80 12.73 0.25
C TRP A 21 9.32 12.71 0.27
N GLY A 22 9.93 13.42 -0.69
CA GLY A 22 11.37 13.58 -0.77
C GLY A 22 11.86 14.85 -0.09
N PRO A 23 13.20 15.00 0.06
CA PRO A 23 13.80 16.25 0.51
C PRO A 23 13.52 17.37 -0.50
N GLY A 24 13.30 18.57 0.03
CA GLY A 24 13.18 19.82 -0.72
C GLY A 24 14.01 20.93 -0.10
N GLU A 25 13.96 22.10 -0.71
CA GLU A 25 14.73 23.26 -0.25
C GLU A 25 14.35 23.69 1.17
N ALA A 26 15.35 24.18 1.92
CA ALA A 26 15.19 24.71 3.28
C ALA A 26 14.45 23.77 4.25
N GLY A 27 14.68 22.45 4.13
CA GLY A 27 14.11 21.45 5.03
C GLY A 27 12.62 21.14 4.79
N LYS A 28 12.01 21.69 3.74
CA LYS A 28 10.64 21.37 3.35
C LYS A 28 10.59 20.02 2.64
N LYS A 29 9.50 19.26 2.81
CA LYS A 29 9.26 18.02 2.07
C LYS A 29 8.52 18.32 0.77
N ILE A 30 8.95 17.73 -0.33
CA ILE A 30 8.26 17.80 -1.63
C ILE A 30 7.44 16.53 -1.81
N LYS A 31 6.16 16.69 -2.18
CA LYS A 31 5.24 15.57 -2.44
C LYS A 31 5.36 15.13 -3.90
N TYR A 32 5.72 13.87 -4.12
CA TYR A 32 5.80 13.24 -5.43
C TYR A 32 4.64 12.26 -5.61
N ARG A 33 4.12 12.16 -6.83
CA ARG A 33 3.15 11.11 -7.21
C ARG A 33 3.83 10.13 -8.16
N PHE A 34 3.81 8.86 -7.80
CA PHE A 34 4.28 7.76 -8.63
C PHE A 34 3.09 7.04 -9.23
N ASN A 35 3.09 6.87 -10.56
CA ASN A 35 2.07 6.13 -11.30
C ASN A 35 2.76 5.35 -12.45
N LEU A 36 1.97 4.52 -13.15
CA LEU A 36 2.43 3.78 -14.32
C LEU A 36 2.07 4.58 -15.59
N PRO A 37 3.04 5.11 -16.37
CA PRO A 37 2.73 5.84 -17.59
C PRO A 37 2.00 4.99 -18.62
N GLY A 38 0.96 5.55 -19.24
CA GLY A 38 0.15 4.84 -20.24
C GLY A 38 -0.91 3.89 -19.67
N ASP A 39 -0.97 3.69 -18.35
CA ASP A 39 -2.00 2.89 -17.69
C ASP A 39 -2.76 3.75 -16.65
N ARG A 40 -4.03 3.37 -16.40
CA ARG A 40 -4.86 3.95 -15.34
C ARG A 40 -4.68 3.23 -14.01
N ALA A 41 -4.12 2.01 -14.01
CA ALA A 41 -3.90 1.21 -12.82
C ALA A 41 -2.41 0.87 -12.61
N LEU A 42 -1.98 0.99 -11.35
CA LEU A 42 -0.75 0.43 -10.81
C LEU A 42 -1.15 -0.63 -9.78
N TYR A 43 -0.61 -1.83 -9.92
CA TYR A 43 -0.91 -2.96 -9.03
C TYR A 43 0.25 -3.19 -8.07
N LEU A 44 0.00 -3.03 -6.77
CA LEU A 44 1.00 -3.26 -5.72
C LEU A 44 0.81 -4.64 -5.09
N VAL A 45 1.91 -5.27 -4.68
CA VAL A 45 1.87 -6.53 -3.91
C VAL A 45 1.43 -6.20 -2.48
N GLY A 46 0.37 -6.88 -2.03
CA GLY A 46 -0.18 -6.71 -0.69
C GLY A 46 -0.29 -8.03 0.07
N MET A 47 -0.54 -7.88 1.37
CA MET A 47 -0.97 -8.97 2.24
C MET A 47 -2.06 -8.48 3.17
N TRP A 48 -2.91 -9.38 3.66
CA TRP A 48 -3.96 -9.05 4.61
C TRP A 48 -3.99 -10.03 5.79
N ASP A 49 -4.64 -9.64 6.88
CA ASP A 49 -5.00 -10.51 8.00
C ASP A 49 -6.31 -10.02 8.63
N LYS A 50 -6.97 -10.88 9.41
CA LYS A 50 -8.08 -10.47 10.28
C LYS A 50 -7.48 -9.92 11.57
N PHE A 51 -7.97 -8.77 12.02
CA PHE A 51 -7.54 -8.19 13.28
C PHE A 51 -8.46 -8.71 14.41
N ALA A 52 -7.88 -9.32 15.45
CA ALA A 52 -8.63 -9.97 16.54
C ALA A 52 -9.37 -9.00 17.48
N GLY A 53 -9.30 -7.68 17.23
CA GLY A 53 -10.09 -6.68 17.95
C GLY A 53 -11.51 -6.47 17.41
N GLU A 54 -11.90 -7.23 16.39
CA GLU A 54 -13.27 -7.27 15.87
C GLU A 54 -13.92 -8.61 16.25
N ASP A 55 -14.59 -8.62 17.41
CA ASP A 55 -15.76 -9.48 17.64
C ASP A 55 -16.87 -9.03 16.68
N VAL A 56 -16.74 -9.36 15.40
CA VAL A 56 -17.90 -9.38 14.50
C VAL A 56 -18.45 -10.80 14.60
N GLY A 57 -19.34 -10.94 15.57
CA GLY A 57 -19.98 -12.16 16.09
C GLY A 57 -19.83 -13.45 15.29
N GLN A 58 -19.34 -14.47 15.98
CA GLN A 58 -19.82 -15.86 15.92
C GLN A 58 -19.53 -16.57 17.23
#